data_AF-A0A926VDW5-F1
#
_entry.id   AF-A0A926VDW5-F1
#
_cell.length_a   1.000
_cell.length_b   1.000
_cell.length_c   1.000
_cell.angle_alpha   90.00
_cell.angle_beta   90.00
_cell.angle_gamma   90.00
#
_symmetry.space_group_name_H-M   'P 1'
#
loop_
_entity.id
_entity.type
_entity.pdbx_description
1 polymer ?
#
loop_
_entity_poly.entity_id
_entity_poly.type
_entity_poly.pdbx_seq_one_letter_code
_entity_poly.pdbx_strand_id
1 'polypeptide(L)' 'MKPGHNIYRVILILVVMLTAAFLIGIPVSLANDYITTKSEAGNEPSEVTYTKDIAPILNKNCATCHRPGQIAPFSLL' A
#
# COMPACT_ATOMS: atom_id res chain seq x y z
N MET A 1 55.88 7.49 29.30
CA MET A 1 54.75 8.19 28.64
C MET A 1 54.69 7.69 27.20
N LYS A 2 53.66 6.91 26.85
CA LYS A 2 53.60 6.16 25.57
C LYS A 2 52.75 6.96 24.56
N PRO A 3 53.36 7.65 23.58
CA PRO A 3 52.69 8.58 22.66
C PRO A 3 51.79 7.89 21.61
N GLY A 4 51.45 6.61 21.81
CA GLY A 4 50.64 5.83 20.88
C GLY A 4 49.14 5.79 21.22
N HIS A 5 48.74 5.95 22.48
CA HIS A 5 47.33 5.73 22.87
C HIS A 5 46.37 6.81 22.34
N ASN A 6 46.84 8.04 22.24
CA ASN A 6 46.08 9.18 21.72
C ASN A 6 45.93 9.12 20.20
N ILE A 7 46.95 8.68 19.46
CA ILE A 7 46.88 8.61 18.00
C ILE A 7 45.96 7.48 17.51
N TYR A 8 45.98 6.32 18.17
CA TYR A 8 45.05 5.23 17.84
C TYR A 8 43.59 5.60 18.14
N ARG A 9 43.34 6.37 19.20
CA ARG A 9 42.00 6.89 19.51
C ARG A 9 41.50 7.87 18.45
N VAL A 10 42.34 8.76 17.97
CA VAL A 10 41.98 9.72 16.91
C VAL A 10 41.68 8.99 15.60
N ILE A 11 42.52 8.03 15.21
CA ILE A 11 42.30 7.23 14.00
C ILE A 11 41.01 6.42 14.11
N LEU A 12 40.75 5.78 15.26
CA LEU A 12 39.53 5.01 15.49
C LEU A 12 38.27 5.88 15.39
N ILE A 13 38.29 7.09 15.97
CA ILE A 13 37.15 8.03 15.90
C ILE A 13 36.91 8.48 14.46
N LEU A 14 37.95 8.80 13.70
CA LEU A 14 37.82 9.21 12.30
C LEU A 14 37.25 8.10 11.41
N VAL A 15 37.70 6.86 11.60
CA VAL A 15 37.18 5.70 10.84
C VAL A 15 35.70 5.43 11.16
N VAL A 16 35.32 5.50 12.44
CA VAL A 16 33.91 5.32 12.87
C VAL A 16 33.01 6.42 12.29
N MET A 17 33.45 7.67 12.29
CA MET A 17 32.68 8.78 11.71
C MET A 17 32.52 8.66 10.19
N LEU A 18 33.57 8.25 9.48
CA LEU A 18 33.53 8.08 8.02
C LEU A 18 32.62 6.92 7.60
N THR A 19 32.63 5.80 8.34
CA THR A 19 31.75 4.65 8.06
C THR A 19 30.28 4.96 8.38
N ALA A 20 29.99 5.70 9.46
CA ALA A 20 28.63 6.09 9.81
C ALA A 20 28.02 7.08 8.80
N ALA A 21 28.80 8.06 8.31
CA ALA A 21 28.34 8.99 7.29
C ALA A 21 27.95 8.28 5.97
N PHE A 22 28.63 7.18 5.64
CA PHE A 22 28.35 6.40 4.43
C PHE A 22 27.09 5.51 4.56
N LEU A 23 26.80 4.98 5.75
CA LEU A 23 25.62 4.15 5.99
C LEU A 23 24.31 4.95 6.14
N ILE A 24 24.39 6.22 6.55
CA ILE A 24 23.22 7.09 6.77
C ILE A 24 22.88 7.90 5.49
N GLY A 25 23.73 7.88 4.47
CA GLY A 25 23.74 8.85 3.36
C GLY A 25 23.12 8.45 2.01
N ILE A 26 22.25 7.44 1.88
CA ILE A 26 21.54 7.13 0.61
C ILE A 26 20.13 6.54 0.88
N PRO A 27 19.01 6.98 0.25
CA PRO A 27 18.59 8.31 -0.17
C PRO A 27 17.10 8.58 0.20
N VAL A 28 16.79 9.39 1.22
CA VAL A 28 15.37 9.74 1.55
C VAL A 28 14.69 10.57 0.43
N SER A 29 15.43 11.08 -0.54
CA SER A 29 14.88 11.89 -1.63
C SER A 29 14.12 11.12 -2.72
N LEU A 30 14.21 9.77 -2.81
CA LEU A 30 13.42 9.01 -3.79
C LEU A 30 12.06 8.52 -3.26
N ALA A 31 11.78 8.67 -1.96
CA ALA A 31 10.51 8.21 -1.37
C ALA A 31 9.39 9.27 -1.42
N ASN A 32 9.74 10.56 -1.55
CA ASN A 32 8.76 11.65 -1.42
C ASN A 32 7.92 11.87 -2.69
N ASP A 33 8.44 11.58 -3.88
CA ASP A 33 7.71 11.77 -5.14
C ASP A 33 6.62 10.70 -5.36
N TYR A 34 6.68 9.57 -4.65
CA TYR A 34 5.68 8.50 -4.78
C TYR A 34 4.34 8.84 -4.08
N ILE A 35 4.35 9.65 -3.02
CA ILE A 35 3.15 9.87 -2.20
C ILE A 35 2.22 10.95 -2.80
N THR A 36 2.73 11.88 -3.60
CA THR A 36 1.96 13.06 -4.05
C THR A 36 1.07 12.82 -5.29
N THR A 37 1.14 11.68 -5.99
CA THR A 37 0.39 11.46 -7.25
C THR A 37 -0.75 10.44 -7.19
N LYS A 38 -1.05 9.82 -6.05
CA LYS A 38 -2.18 8.89 -5.95
C LYS A 38 -3.37 9.52 -5.22
N SER A 39 -4.41 9.83 -6.00
CA SER A 39 -5.82 9.99 -5.62
C SER A 39 -6.34 11.42 -5.49
N GLU A 40 -7.09 11.85 -6.50
CA GLU A 40 -8.56 11.94 -6.39
C GLU A 40 -9.17 12.08 -7.80
N ALA A 41 -9.19 10.98 -8.58
CA ALA A 41 -10.04 10.89 -9.77
C ALA A 41 -11.10 9.84 -9.47
N GLY A 42 -12.28 10.30 -9.03
CA GLY A 42 -13.44 9.43 -8.82
C GLY A 42 -14.22 9.72 -7.55
N ASN A 43 -14.58 10.99 -7.31
CA ASN A 43 -15.62 11.34 -6.35
C ASN A 43 -16.83 11.98 -7.06
N GLU A 44 -17.06 11.59 -8.31
CA GLU A 44 -18.36 11.77 -8.94
C GLU A 44 -19.18 10.53 -8.58
N PRO A 45 -20.37 10.68 -7.95
CA PRO A 45 -21.23 9.54 -7.67
C PRO A 45 -21.55 8.87 -9.00
N SER A 46 -20.94 7.71 -9.23
CA SER A 46 -21.23 6.91 -10.41
C SER A 46 -22.70 6.54 -10.35
N GLU A 47 -23.45 6.77 -11.43
CA GLU A 47 -24.85 6.36 -11.47
C GLU A 47 -24.93 4.84 -11.27
N VAL A 48 -25.53 4.45 -10.14
CA VAL A 48 -25.78 3.04 -9.83
C VAL A 48 -27.01 2.62 -10.59
N THR A 49 -26.88 1.59 -11.43
CA THR A 49 -28.00 1.07 -12.22
C THR A 49 -28.27 -0.38 -11.86
N TYR A 50 -29.54 -0.78 -11.89
CA TYR A 50 -29.92 -2.15 -11.56
C TYR A 50 -29.20 -3.16 -12.45
N THR A 51 -29.14 -2.91 -13.75
CA THR A 51 -28.56 -3.83 -14.74
C THR A 51 -27.05 -3.99 -14.59
N LYS A 52 -26.31 -2.90 -14.34
CA LYS A 52 -24.85 -2.93 -14.22
C LYS A 52 -24.39 -3.41 -12.84
N ASP A 53 -25.04 -2.95 -11.78
CA ASP A 53 -24.50 -3.05 -10.43
C ASP A 53 -25.22 -4.09 -9.56
N ILE A 54 -26.54 -4.25 -9.71
CA ILE A 54 -27.37 -5.05 -8.79
C ILE A 54 -27.63 -6.45 -9.35
N ALA A 55 -28.08 -6.53 -10.60
CA ALA A 55 -28.46 -7.79 -11.25
C ALA A 55 -27.34 -8.86 -11.25
N PRO A 56 -26.05 -8.53 -11.49
CA PRO A 56 -24.99 -9.53 -11.43
C PRO A 56 -24.82 -10.15 -10.04
N ILE A 57 -25.02 -9.34 -8.98
CA ILE A 57 -24.89 -9.79 -7.59
C ILE A 57 -26.02 -10.76 -7.25
N LEU A 58 -27.26 -10.40 -7.60
CA LEU A 58 -28.43 -11.25 -7.37
C LEU A 58 -28.34 -12.55 -8.17
N ASN A 59 -27.92 -12.49 -9.43
CA ASN A 59 -27.77 -13.66 -10.27
C ASN A 59 -26.68 -14.62 -9.75
N LYS A 60 -25.56 -14.10 -9.25
CA LYS A 60 -24.44 -14.91 -8.74
C LYS A 60 -24.76 -15.58 -7.40
N ASN A 61 -25.43 -14.87 -6.49
CA ASN A 61 -25.53 -15.31 -5.10
C ASN A 61 -26.94 -15.79 -4.71
N CYS A 62 -27.98 -15.33 -5.40
CA CYS A 62 -29.36 -15.52 -4.94
C CYS A 62 -30.19 -16.34 -5.94
N ALA A 63 -30.06 -16.09 -7.25
CA ALA A 63 -30.90 -16.72 -8.28
C ALA A 63 -30.75 -18.25 -8.39
N THR A 64 -29.68 -18.83 -7.85
CA THR A 64 -29.51 -20.30 -7.77
C THR A 64 -30.56 -20.95 -6.88
N CYS A 65 -30.92 -20.29 -5.77
CA CYS A 65 -31.95 -20.75 -4.83
C CYS A 65 -33.30 -20.11 -5.11
N HIS A 66 -33.32 -18.83 -5.47
CA HIS A 66 -34.52 -18.01 -5.72
C HIS A 66 -34.99 -18.12 -7.17
N ARG A 67 -35.52 -19.30 -7.50
CA ARG A 67 -36.16 -19.57 -8.80
C ARG A 67 -37.42 -20.40 -8.63
N PRO A 68 -38.39 -20.29 -9.55
CA PRO A 68 -39.52 -21.20 -9.61
C PRO A 68 -39.04 -22.66 -9.65
N GLY A 69 -39.59 -23.50 -8.79
CA GLY A 69 -39.21 -24.91 -8.68
C GLY A 69 -37.93 -25.19 -7.89
N GLN A 70 -37.25 -24.17 -7.36
CA GLN A 70 -36.11 -24.32 -6.45
C GLN A 70 -36.53 -24.16 -4.98
N ILE A 71 -35.57 -24.38 -4.08
CA ILE A 71 -35.77 -24.36 -2.62
C ILE A 71 -36.33 -23.03 -2.08
N ALA A 72 -36.06 -21.91 -2.74
CA ALA A 72 -36.66 -20.62 -2.41
C ALA A 72 -37.60 -20.19 -3.56
N PRO A 73 -38.93 -20.40 -3.43
CA PRO A 73 -39.85 -20.36 -4.56
C PRO A 73 -40.34 -18.95 -4.97
N PHE A 74 -39.68 -17.88 -4.52
CA PHE A 74 -40.00 -16.52 -4.99
C PHE A 74 -38.98 -16.03 -6.02
N SER A 75 -39.46 -15.25 -6.99
CA SER A 75 -38.65 -14.72 -8.08
C SER A 75 -37.96 -13.42 -7.70
N LEU A 76 -36.72 -13.21 -8.18
CA LEU A 76 -35.97 -11.96 -8.06
C LEU A 76 -36.18 -11.03 -9.28
N LEU A 77 -37.33 -11.18 -9.94
CA LEU A 77 -37.75 -10.36 -11.08
C LEU A 77 -38.48 -9.12 -10.58
#